data_AF-X1JBR4-F1
#
_entry.id   AF-X1JBR4-F1
#
_cell.length_a   1.000
_cell.length_b   1.000
_cell.length_c   1.000
_cell.angle_alpha   90.00
_cell.angle_beta   90.00
_cell.angle_gamma   90.00
#
_symmetry.space_group_name_H-M   'P 1'
#
loop_
_entity.id
_entity.type
_entity.pdbx_description
1 polymer ?
#
loop_
_entity_poly.entity_id
_entity_poly.type
_entity_poly.pdbx_seq_one_letter_code
_entity_poly.pdbx_strand_id
1 'polypeptide(L)' 'MNREKFETLVVRAIANLPPEFHSKLENVDVVVEDRPSPGQLKELKISYPGQLLGLYQGVPQIKRGRGYGMVVPDKIS' A
#
# COMPACT_ATOMS: atom_id res chain seq x y z
N MET A 1 -6.38 -17.25 9.36
CA MET A 1 -6.18 -16.14 10.32
C MET A 1 -7.34 -15.18 10.17
N ASN A 2 -7.84 -14.55 11.25
CA ASN A 2 -8.88 -13.52 11.13
C ASN A 2 -8.25 -12.16 10.79
N ARG A 3 -9.05 -11.25 10.24
CA ARG A 3 -8.61 -9.94 9.75
C ARG A 3 -7.89 -9.10 10.81
N GLU A 4 -8.47 -9.00 12.00
CA GLU A 4 -7.93 -8.20 13.12
C GLU A 4 -6.52 -8.65 13.55
N LYS A 5 -6.26 -9.97 13.56
CA LYS A 5 -4.91 -10.48 13.86
C LYS A 5 -3.93 -10.13 12.76
N PHE A 6 -4.34 -10.19 11.49
CA PHE A 6 -3.49 -9.77 10.37
C PHE A 6 -3.19 -8.26 10.46
N GLU A 7 -4.19 -7.42 10.69
CA GLU A 7 -4.02 -5.97 10.88
C GLU A 7 -3.04 -5.65 12.00
N THR A 8 -3.14 -6.36 13.13
CA THR A 8 -2.18 -6.22 14.25
C THR A 8 -0.75 -6.56 13.83
N LEU A 9 -0.57 -7.60 13.00
CA LEU A 9 0.74 -7.98 12.48
C LEU A 9 1.28 -6.93 11.49
N VAL A 10 0.42 -6.35 10.65
CA VAL A 10 0.80 -5.27 9.71
C VAL A 10 1.27 -4.04 10.47
N VAL A 11 0.52 -3.60 11.48
CA VAL A 11 0.92 -2.47 12.34
C VAL A 11 2.27 -2.73 12.99
N ARG A 12 2.48 -3.94 13.53
CA ARG A 12 3.77 -4.34 14.11
C ARG A 12 4.89 -4.35 13.07
N ALA A 13 4.63 -4.83 11.84
CA ALA A 13 5.62 -4.86 10.78
C ALA A 13 6.06 -3.44 10.40
N ILE A 14 5.11 -2.53 10.23
CA ILE A 14 5.39 -1.11 9.92
C ILE A 14 6.18 -0.44 11.06
N ALA A 15 5.81 -0.69 12.31
CA ALA A 15 6.50 -0.12 13.47
C ALA A 15 7.95 -0.61 13.64
N ASN A 16 8.27 -1.78 13.08
CA ASN A 16 9.63 -2.36 13.13
C ASN A 16 10.45 -2.09 11.86
N LEU A 17 9.94 -1.26 10.93
CA LEU A 17 10.73 -0.87 9.77
C LEU A 17 11.95 -0.04 10.20
N PRO A 18 13.07 -0.13 9.46
CA PRO A 18 14.20 0.74 9.72
C PRO A 18 13.81 2.23 9.63
N PRO A 19 14.38 3.12 10.47
CA PRO A 19 14.02 4.55 10.54
C PRO A 19 14.04 5.28 9.18
N GLU A 20 14.91 4.89 8.27
CA GLU A 20 15.03 5.43 6.90
C GLU A 20 13.79 5.22 6.02
N PHE A 21 12.90 4.29 6.37
CA PHE A 21 11.64 4.05 5.65
C PHE A 21 10.46 4.81 6.23
N HIS A 22 10.52 5.26 7.49
CA HIS A 22 9.41 5.99 8.10
C HIS A 22 9.13 7.33 7.38
N SER A 23 10.18 8.04 6.95
CA SER A 23 10.02 9.26 6.13
C SER A 23 9.44 8.97 4.73
N LYS A 24 9.69 7.77 4.20
CA LYS A 24 9.15 7.34 2.89
C LYS A 24 7.68 6.93 2.94
N LEU A 25 7.13 6.74 4.14
CA LEU A 25 5.70 6.47 4.37
C LEU A 25 4.91 7.75 4.64
N GLU A 26 5.50 8.93 4.46
CA GLU A 26 4.77 10.19 4.58
C GLU A 26 3.67 10.29 3.51
N ASN A 27 2.43 10.50 3.98
CA ASN A 27 1.21 10.53 3.17
C ASN A 27 0.93 9.20 2.44
N VAL A 28 1.13 8.08 3.15
CA VAL A 28 0.78 6.71 2.69
C VAL A 28 -0.17 6.06 3.69
N ASP A 29 -1.28 5.52 3.19
CA ASP A 29 -2.24 4.71 3.93
C ASP A 29 -2.03 3.22 3.64
N VAL A 30 -2.12 2.38 4.67
CA VAL A 30 -1.94 0.93 4.54
C VAL A 30 -3.25 0.23 4.88
N VAL A 31 -3.87 -0.37 3.87
CA VAL A 31 -5.22 -0.94 3.96
C VAL A 31 -5.16 -2.44 3.75
N VAL A 32 -5.69 -3.22 4.70
CA VAL A 32 -5.79 -4.67 4.55
C VAL A 32 -7.02 -5.01 3.69
N GLU A 33 -6.78 -5.63 2.53
CA GLU A 33 -7.83 -6.11 1.62
C GLU A 33 -7.78 -7.64 1.52
N ASP A 34 -8.95 -8.30 1.42
CA ASP A 34 -9.01 -9.77 1.34
C ASP A 34 -8.52 -10.30 -0.03
N ARG A 35 -8.83 -9.57 -1.10
CA ARG A 35 -8.42 -9.88 -2.49
C ARG A 35 -8.35 -8.61 -3.33
N PRO A 36 -7.46 -8.56 -4.33
CA PRO A 36 -7.45 -7.48 -5.31
C PRO A 36 -8.72 -7.50 -6.17
N SER A 37 -9.16 -6.31 -6.56
CA SER A 37 -10.26 -6.13 -7.50
C SER A 37 -9.91 -6.67 -8.89
N PRO A 38 -10.92 -7.08 -9.70
CA PRO A 38 -10.71 -7.48 -11.09
C PRO A 38 -10.01 -6.39 -11.94
N GLY A 39 -10.27 -5.11 -11.64
CA GLY A 39 -9.64 -3.98 -12.31
C GLY A 39 -8.13 -3.92 -12.07
N GLN A 40 -7.70 -4.04 -10.82
CA GLN A 40 -6.27 -4.08 -10.45
C GLN A 40 -5.56 -5.28 -11.11
N LEU A 41 -6.18 -6.46 -11.10
CA LEU A 41 -5.60 -7.66 -11.74
C LEU A 41 -5.40 -7.48 -13.24
N LYS A 42 -6.38 -6.86 -13.92
CA LYS A 42 -6.30 -6.56 -15.35
C LYS A 42 -5.21 -5.54 -15.67
N GLU A 43 -5.12 -4.47 -14.89
CA GLU A 43 -4.11 -3.42 -15.04
C GLU A 43 -2.69 -3.97 -14.89
N LEU A 44 -2.48 -4.80 -13.87
CA LEU A 44 -1.18 -5.42 -13.56
C LEU A 44 -0.88 -6.67 -14.40
N LYS A 45 -1.83 -7.11 -15.23
CA LYS A 45 -1.75 -8.34 -16.05
C LYS A 45 -1.43 -9.59 -15.22
N ILE A 46 -1.99 -9.67 -14.01
CA ILE A 46 -1.81 -10.80 -13.10
C ILE A 46 -2.94 -11.81 -13.35
N SER A 47 -2.58 -13.03 -13.72
CA SER A 47 -3.54 -14.10 -13.99
C SER A 47 -4.02 -14.81 -12.72
N TYR A 48 -3.19 -14.86 -11.67
CA TYR A 48 -3.50 -15.55 -10.42
C TYR A 48 -3.55 -14.56 -9.26
N PRO A 49 -4.74 -14.28 -8.68
CA PRO A 49 -4.89 -13.27 -7.63
C PRO A 49 -3.97 -13.50 -6.41
N GLY A 50 -3.69 -14.75 -6.07
CA GLY A 50 -2.80 -15.10 -4.96
C GLY A 50 -1.31 -14.81 -5.17
N GLN A 51 -0.89 -14.38 -6.37
CA GLN A 51 0.48 -13.93 -6.63
C GLN A 51 0.72 -12.49 -6.17
N LEU A 52 -0.35 -11.69 -6.03
CA LEU A 52 -0.25 -10.31 -5.57
C LEU A 52 -0.32 -10.30 -4.04
N LEU A 53 0.80 -9.99 -3.40
CA LEU A 53 0.92 -9.92 -1.93
C LEU A 53 0.82 -8.49 -1.40
N GLY A 54 0.88 -7.50 -2.29
CA GLY A 54 0.76 -6.09 -1.95
C GLY A 54 0.80 -5.23 -3.22
N LEU A 55 0.09 -4.11 -3.18
CA LEU A 55 -0.03 -3.16 -4.29
C LEU A 55 0.08 -1.72 -3.79
N TYR A 56 1.08 -1.00 -4.30
CA TYR A 56 1.19 0.44 -4.10
C TYR A 56 0.42 1.19 -5.20
N GLN A 57 -0.47 2.08 -4.81
CA GLN A 57 -1.31 2.89 -5.68
C GLN A 57 -1.16 4.37 -5.30
N GLY A 58 -0.61 5.17 -6.21
CA GLY A 58 -0.40 6.59 -5.95
C GLY A 58 0.67 7.18 -6.83
N VAL A 59 1.12 8.38 -6.45
CA VAL A 59 2.19 9.08 -7.17
C VAL A 59 3.49 8.92 -6.37
N PRO A 60 4.51 8.21 -6.92
CA PRO A 60 5.79 8.01 -6.25
C PRO A 60 6.36 9.32 -5.73
N GLN A 61 6.92 9.33 -4.52
CA GLN A 61 7.45 10.53 -3.87
C GLN A 61 8.39 11.34 -4.77
N ILE A 62 9.27 10.68 -5.54
CA ILE A 62 10.22 11.33 -6.47
C ILE A 62 9.55 12.06 -7.65
N LYS A 63 8.26 11.81 -7.90
CA LYS A 63 7.45 12.44 -8.95
C LYS A 63 6.47 13.48 -8.40
N ARG A 64 6.44 13.70 -7.08
CA ARG A 64 5.59 14.73 -6.45
C ARG A 64 6.18 16.12 -6.75
N GLY A 65 5.55 16.86 -7.65
CA GLY A 65 5.94 18.22 -8.04
C GLY A 65 5.20 19.32 -7.26
N ARG A 66 5.36 20.57 -7.69
CA ARG A 66 4.71 21.75 -7.08
C ARG A 66 3.17 21.72 -7.05
N GLY A 67 2.54 20.81 -7.80
CA GLY A 67 1.09 20.62 -7.83
C GLY A 67 0.56 19.53 -6.90
N TYR A 68 1.40 18.90 -6.09
CA TYR A 68 0.98 17.89 -5.10
C TYR A 68 0.42 18.59 -3.85
N GLY A 69 -0.78 19.15 -3.98
CA GLY A 69 -1.55 19.76 -2.88
C GLY A 69 -3.00 19.28 -2.92
N MET A 70 -3.62 19.07 -1.75
CA MET A 70 -5.00 18.56 -1.61
C MET A 70 -5.23 17.16 -2.20
N VAL A 71 -4.21 16.32 -2.21
CA VAL A 71 -4.29 14.94 -2.70
C VAL A 71 -4.51 13.97 -1.56
N VAL A 72 -5.30 12.93 -1.83
CA VAL A 72 -5.46 11.81 -0.88
C VAL A 72 -4.12 11.09 -0.69
N PRO A 73 -3.91 10.42 0.46
CA PRO A 73 -2.74 9.56 0.67
C PRO A 73 -2.60 8.52 -0.44
N ASP A 74 -1.36 8.16 -0.75
CA ASP A 74 -1.12 6.97 -1.57
C ASP A 74 -1.52 5.72 -0.77
N LYS A 75 -1.94 4.65 -1.44
CA LYS A 75 -2.42 3.42 -0.77
C LYS A 75 -1.45 2.27 -0.97
N ILE A 76 -1.20 1.49 0.08
CA ILE A 76 -0.65 0.14 0.00
C ILE A 76 -1.75 -0.82 0.45
N SER A 77 -2.14 -1.78 -0.39
CA SER A 77 -3.11 -2.84 -0.02
C SER A 77 -2.70 -4.25 -0.41
#